data_AF-A0AAX3GXG9-F1
#
_entry.id   AF-A0AAX3GXG9-F1
#
_cell.length_a   1.000
_cell.length_b   1.000
_cell.length_c   1.000
_cell.angle_alpha   90.00
_cell.angle_beta   90.00
_cell.angle_gamma   90.00
#
_symmetry.space_group_name_H-M   'P 1'
#
loop_
_entity.id
_entity.type
_entity.pdbx_description
1 polymer ?
#
loop_
_entity_poly.entity_id
_entity_poly.type
_entity_poly.pdbx_seq_one_letter_code
_entity_poly.pdbx_strand_id
1 'polypeptide(L)' 'MLKNYNTLVATSLNQYMDTILRIGHMGENANLNKIEHVLNVLDKSLSALGFKENGTLLNLFNKYYF' A
#
# COMPACT_ATOMS: atom_id res chain seq x y z
N MET A 1 -7.98 0.65 8.10
CA MET A 1 -7.33 -0.57 7.57
C MET A 1 -7.55 -1.78 8.47
N LEU A 2 -7.12 -1.76 9.74
CA LEU A 2 -7.21 -2.92 10.64
C LEU A 2 -8.63 -3.50 10.78
N LYS A 3 -9.62 -2.67 11.16
CA LYS A 3 -11.01 -3.14 11.36
C LYS A 3 -11.69 -3.64 10.08
N ASN A 4 -11.43 -2.99 8.94
CA ASN A 4 -12.18 -3.24 7.70
C ASN A 4 -11.52 -4.29 6.80
N TYR A 5 -10.21 -4.49 6.94
CA TYR A 5 -9.42 -5.32 6.02
C TYR A 5 -8.42 -6.24 6.74
N ASN A 6 -8.47 -6.33 8.08
CA ASN A 6 -7.53 -7.10 8.90
C ASN A 6 -6.06 -6.88 8.54
N THR A 7 -5.71 -5.63 8.21
CA THR A 7 -4.39 -5.27 7.70
C THR A 7 -3.82 -4.11 8.51
N LEU A 8 -2.61 -4.31 9.04
CA LEU A 8 -1.81 -3.29 9.71
C LEU A 8 -0.60 -2.97 8.86
N VAL A 9 -0.43 -1.69 8.51
CA VAL A 9 0.79 -1.17 7.89
C VAL A 9 1.47 -0.28 8.91
N ALA A 10 2.71 -0.59 9.24
CA ALA A 10 3.55 0.20 10.11
C ALA A 10 4.77 0.68 9.32
N THR A 11 5.16 1.93 9.51
CA THR A 11 6.37 2.50 8.89
C THR A 11 7.00 3.55 9.81
N SER A 12 8.27 3.85 9.57
CA SER A 12 8.93 5.06 10.05
C SER A 12 8.87 6.14 8.97
N LEU A 13 8.50 7.36 9.37
CA LEU A 13 8.44 8.50 8.44
C LEU A 13 9.75 9.30 8.48
N ASN A 14 10.30 9.63 9.65
CA ASN A 14 11.55 10.40 9.83
C ASN A 14 11.84 11.39 8.68
N GLN A 15 12.94 11.19 7.93
CA GLN A 15 13.36 12.05 6.81
C GLN A 15 12.40 12.10 5.61
N TYR A 16 11.36 11.28 5.59
CA TYR A 16 10.34 11.17 4.54
C TYR A 16 8.97 11.68 4.98
N MET A 17 8.90 12.43 6.08
CA MET A 17 7.69 13.13 6.48
C MET A 17 7.17 13.96 5.30
N ASP A 18 5.87 13.85 5.04
CA ASP A 18 5.13 14.56 3.98
C ASP A 18 5.62 14.36 2.54
N THR A 19 6.52 13.39 2.30
CA THR A 19 7.08 13.14 0.96
C THR A 19 6.74 11.76 0.43
N ILE A 20 7.12 10.70 1.13
CA ILE A 20 6.89 9.32 0.67
C ILE A 20 6.50 8.38 1.81
N LEU A 21 5.61 7.44 1.50
CA LEU A 21 5.29 6.31 2.35
C LEU A 21 6.08 5.09 1.87
N ARG A 22 6.93 4.52 2.74
CA ARG A 22 7.67 3.29 2.44
C ARG A 22 7.07 2.13 3.23
N ILE A 23 6.84 1.00 2.58
CA ILE A 23 6.31 -0.20 3.23
C ILE A 23 7.37 -1.27 3.14
N GLY A 24 7.87 -1.67 4.31
CA GLY A 24 8.89 -2.71 4.41
C GLY A 24 8.26 -4.09 4.21
N HIS A 25 8.75 -4.81 3.20
CA HIS A 25 8.41 -6.22 2.99
C HIS A 25 9.58 -7.08 3.49
N MET A 26 9.35 -7.86 4.54
CA MET A 26 10.38 -8.68 5.20
C MET A 26 9.84 -10.08 5.49
N GLY A 27 10.72 -11.09 5.34
CA GLY A 27 10.38 -12.48 5.64
C GLY A 27 9.11 -12.94 4.91
N GLU A 28 8.16 -13.50 5.66
CA GLU A 28 6.90 -14.03 5.12
C GLU A 28 6.01 -13.00 4.40
N ASN A 29 6.22 -11.70 4.67
CA ASN A 29 5.49 -10.62 4.01
C ASN A 29 6.16 -10.15 2.70
N ALA A 30 7.35 -10.68 2.36
CA ALA A 30 8.05 -10.42 1.11
C ALA A 30 7.61 -11.39 0.01
N ASN A 31 6.30 -11.46 -0.22
CA ASN A 31 5.67 -12.25 -1.27
C ASN A 31 4.72 -11.36 -2.08
N LEU A 32 4.71 -11.54 -3.40
CA LEU A 32 3.85 -10.82 -4.34
C LEU A 32 2.39 -10.77 -3.87
N ASN A 33 1.81 -11.88 -3.44
CA ASN A 33 0.40 -11.91 -3.00
C ASN A 33 0.14 -10.97 -1.81
N LYS A 34 1.15 -10.77 -0.93
CA LYS A 34 1.05 -9.85 0.21
C LYS A 34 1.22 -8.40 -0.23
N ILE A 35 2.07 -8.15 -1.24
CA ILE A 35 2.21 -6.84 -1.88
C ILE A 35 0.90 -6.45 -2.55
N GLU A 36 0.33 -7.31 -3.40
CA GLU A 36 -0.94 -7.04 -4.09
C GLU A 36 -2.09 -6.77 -3.10
N HIS A 37 -2.15 -7.53 -2.01
CA HIS A 37 -3.12 -7.32 -0.94
C HIS A 37 -2.95 -5.93 -0.30
N VAL A 38 -1.72 -5.52 0.05
CA VAL A 38 -1.51 -4.22 0.70
C VAL A 38 -1.83 -3.06 -0.24
N LEU A 39 -1.50 -3.17 -1.53
CA LEU A 39 -1.80 -2.15 -2.54
C LEU A 39 -3.31 -1.94 -2.68
N ASN A 40 -4.08 -3.03 -2.79
CA ASN A 40 -5.55 -2.96 -2.84
C ASN A 40 -6.18 -2.36 -1.58
N VAL A 41 -5.64 -2.68 -0.40
CA VAL A 41 -6.13 -2.12 0.87
C VAL A 41 -5.81 -0.63 0.98
N LEU A 42 -4.65 -0.19 0.46
CA LEU A 42 -4.26 1.22 0.42
C LEU A 42 -5.16 2.02 -0.51
N ASP A 43 -5.40 1.57 -1.74
CA ASP A 43 -6.35 2.21 -2.68
C ASP A 43 -7.69 2.47 -1.97
N LYS A 44 -8.31 1.40 -1.47
CA LYS A 44 -9.61 1.51 -0.79
C LYS A 44 -9.57 2.44 0.42
N SER A 45 -8.45 2.50 1.14
CA SER A 45 -8.32 3.35 2.32
C SER A 45 -8.11 4.81 1.95
N LEU A 46 -7.32 5.11 0.92
CA LEU A 46 -7.11 6.46 0.41
C LEU A 46 -8.38 7.00 -0.24
N SER A 47 -9.04 6.19 -1.06
CA SER A 47 -10.36 6.50 -1.63
C SER A 47 -11.38 6.85 -0.54
N ALA A 48 -11.44 6.09 0.55
CA ALA A 48 -12.33 6.39 1.68
C ALA A 48 -11.99 7.70 2.43
N LEU A 49 -10.75 8.19 2.31
CA LEU A 49 -10.31 9.49 2.83
C LEU A 49 -10.55 10.63 1.83
N GLY A 50 -11.15 10.35 0.67
CA GLY A 50 -11.48 11.34 -0.35
C GLY A 50 -10.37 11.57 -1.39
N PHE A 51 -9.30 10.77 -1.38
CA PHE A 51 -8.29 10.81 -2.43
C PHE A 51 -8.88 10.28 -3.75
N LYS A 52 -8.69 11.02 -4.84
CA LYS A 52 -9.11 10.61 -6.18
C LYS A 52 -7.90 10.11 -6.96
N GLU A 53 -7.89 8.81 -7.21
CA GLU A 53 -6.79 8.10 -7.83
C GLU A 53 -6.88 8.19 -9.37
N ASN A 54 -5.73 8.25 -10.05
CA ASN A 54 -5.65 8.11 -11.51
C ASN A 54 -5.31 6.66 -11.87
N GLY A 55 -6.19 5.73 -11.49
CA GLY A 55 -5.99 4.28 -11.59
C GLY A 55 -5.58 3.64 -10.26
N THR A 56 -5.63 2.31 -10.20
CA THR A 56 -5.34 1.53 -8.98
C THR A 56 -3.83 1.36 -8.78
N LEU A 57 -3.37 1.37 -7.53
CA LEU A 57 -1.97 1.09 -7.18
C LEU A 57 -1.52 -0.28 -7.70
N LEU A 58 -2.40 -1.28 -7.73
CA LEU A 58 -2.09 -2.59 -8.28
C LEU A 58 -1.77 -2.55 -9.78
N ASN A 59 -2.56 -1.81 -10.57
CA ASN A 59 -2.32 -1.68 -12.02
C ASN A 59 -1.01 -0.92 -12.28
N LEU A 60 -0.76 0.14 -11.50
CA LEU A 60 0.49 0.90 -11.59
C LEU A 60 1.70 0.04 -11.24
N PHE A 61 1.58 -0.83 -10.23
CA PHE A 61 2.63 -1.77 -9.86
C PHE A 61 2.88 -2.81 -10.96
N ASN A 62 1.82 -3.45 -11.46
CA ASN A 62 1.91 -4.51 -12.47
C ASN A 62 2.53 -4.03 -13.78
N LYS A 63 2.34 -2.76 -14.15
CA LYS A 63 2.95 -2.15 -15.35
C LYS A 63 4.48 -2.25 -15.40
N TYR A 64 5.14 -2.33 -14.24
CA TYR A 64 6.60 -2.37 -14.15
C TYR A 64 7.14 -3.72 -13.69
N TYR A 65 6.27 -4.59 -13.16
CA TYR A 65 6.64 -5.89 -12.66
C TYR A 65 6.47 -7.01 -13.71
N PHE A 66 5.56 -6.81 -14.66
CA PHE A 66 5.29 -7.70 -15.80
C PHE A 66 5.43 -6.93 -17.12
#